data_AF-Q6NA96-F1
#
_entry.id   AF-Q6NA96-F1
#
_cell.length_a   1.000
_cell.length_b   1.000
_cell.length_c   1.000
_cell.angle_alpha   90.00
_cell.angle_beta   90.00
_cell.angle_gamma   90.00
#
_symmetry.space_group_name_H-M   'P 1'
#
loop_
_entity.id
_entity.type
_entity.pdbx_description
1 polymer ?
#
loop_
_entity_poly.entity_id
_entity_poly.type
_entity_poly.pdbx_seq_one_letter_code
_entity_poly.pdbx_strand_id
1 'polypeptide(L)'
;MREAPCPPFTPDEAEATPMASKRQLIEVDETTATRLRERADAQGISVAEVVAGLTALAESPVEISPEELAALDRQWAAIQSGEEGVVPHDQVARWLETWGTPDYKPFPMK
;
A
#
# COMPACT_ATOMS: atom_id res chain seq x y z
N MET A 1 3.84 50.26 -32.48
CA MET A 1 3.52 49.04 -31.72
C MET A 1 4.61 48.03 -32.04
N ARG A 2 5.45 47.67 -31.08
CA ARG A 2 6.58 46.74 -31.24
C ARG A 2 6.18 45.43 -30.55
N GLU A 3 6.02 44.35 -31.30
CA GLU A 3 5.88 43.00 -30.75
C GLU A 3 7.22 42.58 -30.12
N ALA A 4 7.16 42.08 -28.87
CA ALA A 4 8.29 41.48 -28.19
C ALA A 4 8.46 40.04 -28.67
N PRO A 5 9.68 39.54 -28.93
CA PRO A 5 9.91 38.15 -29.29
C PRO A 5 9.67 37.25 -28.07
N CYS A 6 8.89 36.17 -28.24
CA CYS A 6 8.79 35.08 -27.26
C CYS A 6 10.18 34.52 -26.96
N PRO A 7 10.55 34.32 -25.68
CA PRO A 7 11.77 33.59 -25.34
C PRO A 7 11.62 32.10 -25.72
N PRO A 8 12.70 31.42 -26.12
CA PRO A 8 12.67 29.99 -26.37
C PRO A 8 12.40 29.24 -25.06
N PHE A 9 11.52 28.24 -25.13
CA PHE A 9 11.28 27.29 -24.06
C PHE A 9 12.55 26.44 -23.89
N THR A 10 13.42 26.82 -22.95
CA THR A 10 14.43 25.90 -22.44
C THR A 10 13.70 24.80 -21.68
N PRO A 11 13.79 23.52 -22.07
CA PRO A 11 13.39 22.46 -21.17
C PRO A 11 14.26 22.61 -19.93
N ASP A 12 13.61 22.90 -18.81
CA ASP A 12 14.16 22.72 -17.48
C ASP A 12 14.80 21.34 -17.47
N GLU A 13 16.14 21.29 -17.40
CA GLU A 13 16.86 20.10 -17.00
C GLU A 13 16.36 19.79 -15.60
N ALA A 14 15.26 19.04 -15.53
CA ALA A 14 14.88 18.27 -14.36
C ALA A 14 16.00 17.24 -14.17
N GLU A 15 17.10 17.73 -13.59
CA GLU A 15 18.09 16.96 -12.88
C GLU A 15 17.28 16.14 -11.88
N ALA A 16 17.01 14.88 -12.26
CA ALA A 16 16.53 13.89 -11.34
C ALA A 16 17.64 13.68 -10.33
N THR A 17 17.64 14.50 -9.27
CA THR A 17 18.57 14.40 -8.15
C THR A 17 18.51 12.96 -7.66
N PRO A 18 19.57 12.14 -7.82
CA PRO A 18 19.56 10.81 -7.24
C PRO A 18 19.39 11.01 -5.73
N MET A 19 18.38 10.37 -5.14
CA MET A 19 18.13 10.41 -3.69
C MET A 19 19.46 10.27 -2.96
N ALA A 20 19.89 11.32 -2.28
CA ALA A 20 21.17 11.37 -1.60
C ALA A 20 21.21 10.23 -0.56
N SER A 21 21.83 9.11 -0.95
CA SER A 21 21.83 7.89 -0.15
C SER A 21 23.05 7.92 0.76
N LYS A 22 22.83 8.05 2.07
CA LYS A 22 23.89 8.02 3.07
C LYS A 22 23.96 6.63 3.71
N ARG A 23 25.14 6.02 3.71
CA ARG A 23 25.39 4.75 4.42
C ARG A 23 25.68 5.05 5.89
N GLN A 24 24.93 4.40 6.77
CA GLN A 24 25.11 4.49 8.22
C GLN A 24 25.28 3.08 8.79
N LEU A 25 26.21 2.91 9.72
CA LEU A 25 26.35 1.67 10.49
C LEU A 25 25.43 1.76 11.71
N ILE A 26 24.62 0.73 11.93
CA ILE A 26 23.70 0.61 13.07
C ILE A 26 24.07 -0.67 13.81
N GLU A 27 24.31 -0.55 15.11
CA GLU A 27 24.53 -1.70 15.98
C GLU A 27 23.18 -2.29 16.37
N VAL A 28 23.04 -3.60 16.16
CA VAL A 28 21.87 -4.40 16.53
C VAL A 28 22.35 -5.69 17.19
N ASP A 29 21.53 -6.29 18.05
CA ASP A 29 21.84 -7.60 18.60
C ASP A 29 21.76 -8.70 17.53
N GLU A 30 22.42 -9.83 17.79
CA GLU A 30 22.52 -10.95 16.86
C GLU A 30 21.15 -11.55 16.48
N THR A 31 20.20 -11.57 17.42
CA THR A 31 18.85 -12.11 17.17
C THR A 31 18.10 -11.20 16.20
N THR A 32 18.16 -9.89 16.42
CA THR A 32 17.56 -8.89 15.53
C THR A 32 18.21 -8.91 14.15
N ALA A 33 19.54 -8.99 14.07
CA ALA A 33 20.25 -9.10 12.80
C ALA A 33 19.81 -10.32 11.98
N THR A 34 19.64 -11.46 12.65
CA THR A 34 19.19 -12.71 12.03
C THR A 34 17.78 -12.56 11.47
N ARG A 35 16.84 -12.04 12.28
CA ARG A 35 15.45 -11.81 11.86
C ARG A 35 15.31 -10.85 10.69
N LEU A 36 16.10 -9.77 10.67
CA LEU A 36 16.09 -8.82 9.55
C LEU A 36 16.56 -9.47 8.26
N ARG A 37 17.58 -10.34 8.32
CA ARG A 37 18.08 -11.06 7.15
C ARG A 37 17.08 -12.11 6.65
N GLU A 38 16.51 -12.91 7.54
CA GLU A 38 15.45 -13.88 7.17
C GLU A 38 14.26 -13.19 6.48
N ARG A 39 13.85 -12.01 6.99
CA ARG A 39 12.76 -11.25 6.39
C ARG A 39 13.12 -10.67 5.03
N ALA A 40 14.35 -10.17 4.88
CA ALA A 40 14.87 -9.69 3.62
C ALA A 40 14.90 -10.82 2.57
N ASP A 41 15.39 -12.00 2.96
CA ASP A 41 15.48 -13.18 2.10
C ASP A 41 14.08 -13.70 1.70
N ALA A 42 13.14 -13.76 2.64
CA ALA A 42 11.76 -14.18 2.38
C ALA A 42 11.03 -13.26 1.39
N GLN A 43 11.40 -11.98 1.36
CA GLN A 43 10.81 -10.97 0.48
C GLN A 43 11.63 -10.72 -0.79
N GLY A 44 12.84 -11.29 -0.89
CA GLY A 44 13.76 -11.05 -2.00
C GLY A 44 14.27 -9.60 -2.08
N ILE A 45 14.28 -8.87 -0.96
CA ILE A 45 14.70 -7.46 -0.89
C ILE A 45 15.94 -7.31 -0.01
N SER A 46 16.52 -6.11 0.02
CA SER A 46 17.67 -5.83 0.89
C SER A 46 17.26 -5.55 2.34
N VAL A 47 18.15 -5.81 3.30
CA VAL A 47 17.93 -5.45 4.72
C VAL A 47 17.70 -3.94 4.89
N ALA A 48 18.35 -3.10 4.09
CA ALA A 48 18.12 -1.65 4.11
C ALA A 48 16.68 -1.30 3.71
N GLU A 49 16.11 -2.03 2.75
CA GLU A 49 14.74 -1.85 2.29
C GLU A 49 13.72 -2.32 3.33
N VAL A 50 14.02 -3.42 4.03
CA VAL A 50 13.24 -3.85 5.20
C VAL A 50 13.22 -2.76 6.27
N VAL A 51 14.39 -2.20 6.62
CA VAL A 51 14.51 -1.14 7.63
C VAL A 51 13.75 0.12 7.19
N ALA A 52 13.88 0.55 5.93
CA ALA A 52 13.14 1.68 5.39
C ALA A 52 11.61 1.47 5.45
N GLY A 53 11.13 0.27 5.11
CA GLY A 53 9.72 -0.08 5.23
C GLY A 53 9.20 -0.05 6.68
N LEU A 54 10.02 -0.51 7.64
CA LEU A 54 9.68 -0.41 9.07
C LEU A 54 9.61 1.05 9.54
N THR A 55 10.52 1.91 9.07
CA THR A 55 10.48 3.34 9.37
C THR A 55 9.23 4.01 8.79
N ALA A 56 8.86 3.70 7.54
CA ALA A 56 7.64 4.23 6.93
C ALA A 56 6.37 3.84 7.71
N LEU A 57 6.31 2.61 8.23
CA LEU A 57 5.23 2.16 9.11
C LEU A 57 5.22 2.87 10.47
N ALA A 58 6.40 3.21 11.00
CA ALA A 58 6.52 3.95 12.25
C ALA A 58 6.13 5.43 12.11
N GLU A 59 6.36 6.04 10.95
CA GLU A 59 5.98 7.43 10.65
C GLU A 59 4.48 7.59 10.37
N SER A 60 3.81 6.53 9.93
CA SER A 60 2.36 6.52 9.67
C SER A 60 1.66 5.47 10.53
N PRO A 61 1.54 5.67 11.85
CA PRO A 61 0.63 4.85 12.65
C PRO A 61 -0.77 4.98 12.05
N VAL A 62 -1.36 3.87 11.64
CA VAL A 62 -2.79 3.83 11.38
C VAL A 62 -3.46 3.93 12.74
N GLU A 63 -3.78 5.16 13.14
CA GLU A 63 -4.59 5.44 14.32
C GLU A 63 -6.00 4.93 14.04
N ILE A 64 -6.31 3.72 14.54
CA ILE A 64 -7.67 3.17 14.56
C ILE A 64 -8.27 3.53 15.90
N SER A 65 -9.34 4.30 15.90
CA SER A 65 -10.04 4.63 17.13
C SER A 65 -10.67 3.38 17.77
N PRO A 66 -10.87 3.36 19.09
CA PRO A 66 -11.57 2.27 19.76
C PRO A 66 -12.99 2.04 19.21
N GLU A 67 -13.63 3.10 18.70
CA GLU A 67 -14.95 3.02 18.06
C GLU A 67 -14.89 2.26 16.72
N GLU A 68 -13.93 2.60 15.86
CA GLU A 68 -13.71 1.92 14.57
C GLU A 68 -13.38 0.44 14.78
N LEU A 69 -12.55 0.13 15.78
CA LEU A 69 -12.25 -1.25 16.14
C LEU A 69 -13.50 -1.99 16.62
N ALA A 70 -14.28 -1.39 17.52
CA ALA A 70 -15.53 -1.97 18.00
C ALA A 70 -16.57 -2.14 16.88
N ALA A 71 -16.58 -1.27 15.88
CA ALA A 71 -17.43 -1.42 14.71
C ALA A 71 -16.99 -2.61 13.84
N LEU A 72 -15.69 -2.81 13.67
CA LEU A 72 -15.14 -3.95 12.95
C LEU A 72 -15.46 -5.27 13.66
N ASP A 73 -15.35 -5.32 14.99
CA ASP A 73 -15.73 -6.49 15.78
C ASP A 73 -17.21 -6.84 15.64
N ARG A 74 -18.09 -5.82 15.60
CA ARG A 74 -19.53 -6.03 15.38
C ARG A 74 -19.82 -6.59 13.98
N GLN A 75 -19.19 -6.03 12.93
CA GLN A 75 -19.33 -6.53 11.56
C GLN A 75 -18.84 -7.97 11.45
N TRP A 76 -17.69 -8.27 12.04
CA TRP A 76 -17.16 -9.62 12.06
C TRP A 76 -18.09 -10.61 12.76
N ALA A 77 -18.66 -10.22 13.90
CA ALA A 77 -19.63 -11.04 14.61
C ALA A 77 -20.91 -11.28 13.79
N ALA A 78 -21.41 -10.27 13.05
CA ALA A 78 -22.59 -10.39 12.20
C ALA A 78 -22.36 -11.30 10.98
N ILE A 79 -21.16 -11.27 10.40
CA ILE A 79 -20.73 -12.20 9.35
C ILE A 79 -20.70 -13.64 9.90
N GLN A 80 -20.13 -13.84 11.09
CA GLN A 80 -20.01 -15.17 11.70
C GLN A 80 -21.33 -15.75 12.17
N SER A 81 -22.26 -14.90 12.65
CA SER A 81 -23.61 -15.33 13.03
C SER A 81 -24.50 -15.66 11.82
N GLY A 82 -24.07 -15.28 10.61
CA GLY A 82 -24.87 -15.40 9.38
C GLY A 82 -26.05 -14.41 9.34
N GLU A 83 -26.05 -13.41 10.23
CA GLU A 83 -27.01 -12.31 10.26
C GLU A 83 -26.78 -11.35 9.09
N GLU A 84 -25.52 -11.20 8.68
CA GLU A 84 -25.13 -10.44 7.51
C GLU A 84 -25.05 -11.32 6.26
N GLY A 85 -25.53 -10.80 5.13
CA GLY A 85 -25.58 -11.53 3.87
C GLY A 85 -24.19 -11.81 3.31
N VAL A 86 -23.58 -12.94 3.67
CA VAL A 86 -22.31 -13.38 3.09
C VAL A 86 -22.55 -13.88 1.66
N VAL A 87 -21.84 -13.30 0.69
CA VAL A 87 -21.89 -13.74 -0.71
C VAL A 87 -20.85 -14.83 -0.95
N PRO A 88 -21.22 -15.98 -1.56
CA PRO A 88 -20.27 -17.04 -1.86
C PRO A 88 -19.12 -16.58 -2.77
N HIS A 89 -17.92 -17.05 -2.49
CA HIS A 89 -16.71 -16.71 -3.25
C HIS A 89 -16.90 -16.87 -4.77
N ASP A 90 -17.46 -17.98 -5.24
CA ASP A 90 -17.62 -18.25 -6.67
C ASP A 90 -18.56 -17.27 -7.37
N GLN A 91 -19.53 -16.71 -6.63
CA GLN A 91 -20.41 -15.68 -7.15
C GLN A 91 -19.67 -14.36 -7.31
N VAL A 92 -18.82 -14.00 -6.34
CA VAL A 92 -17.96 -12.82 -6.41
C VAL A 92 -16.95 -12.96 -7.55
N ALA A 93 -16.30 -14.12 -7.69
CA ALA A 93 -15.32 -14.38 -8.74
C ALA A 93 -15.92 -14.20 -10.14
N ARG A 94 -17.09 -14.82 -10.39
CA ARG A 94 -17.81 -14.68 -11.66
C ARG A 94 -18.25 -13.24 -11.94
N TRP A 95 -18.59 -12.49 -10.89
CA TRP A 95 -18.93 -11.08 -11.06
C TRP A 95 -17.72 -10.23 -11.43
N LEU A 96 -16.58 -10.44 -10.78
CA LEU A 96 -15.31 -9.76 -11.10
C LEU A 96 -14.86 -10.03 -12.55
N GLU A 97 -15.12 -11.22 -13.09
CA GLU A 97 -14.84 -11.55 -14.51
C GLU A 97 -15.57 -10.63 -15.49
N THR A 98 -16.71 -10.04 -15.09
CA THR A 98 -17.47 -9.13 -15.95
C THR A 98 -16.90 -7.70 -15.96
N TRP A 99 -15.99 -7.36 -15.05
CA TRP A 99 -15.44 -6.02 -14.94
C TRP A 99 -14.57 -5.66 -16.16
N GLY A 100 -14.79 -4.46 -16.70
CA GLY A 100 -14.09 -3.99 -17.90
C GLY A 100 -14.54 -4.66 -19.21
N THR A 101 -15.56 -5.50 -19.15
CA THR A 101 -16.19 -6.11 -20.33
C THR A 101 -17.53 -5.42 -20.65
N PRO A 102 -18.04 -5.52 -21.89
CA PRO A 102 -19.39 -5.07 -22.22
C PRO A 102 -20.49 -5.78 -21.40
N ASP A 103 -20.17 -6.96 -20.83
CA ASP A 103 -21.07 -7.77 -20.01
C ASP A 103 -21.04 -7.39 -18.52
N TYR A 104 -20.42 -6.27 -18.14
CA TYR A 104 -20.40 -5.79 -16.76
C TYR A 104 -21.82 -5.71 -16.20
N LYS A 105 -22.03 -6.36 -15.05
CA LYS A 105 -23.30 -6.33 -14.31
C LYS A 105 -23.07 -5.71 -12.94
N PRO A 106 -24.03 -4.93 -12.40
CA PRO A 106 -23.96 -4.49 -11.01
C PRO A 106 -23.94 -5.70 -10.08
N PHE A 107 -23.30 -5.55 -8.91
CA PHE A 107 -23.25 -6.63 -7.92
C PHE A 107 -24.66 -7.09 -7.57
N PRO A 108 -24.94 -8.41 -7.46
CA PRO A 108 -26.24 -8.89 -7.02
C PRO A 108 -26.45 -8.48 -5.56
N MET A 109 -27.11 -7.33 -5.35
CA MET A 109 -27.60 -6.93 -4.03
C MET A 109 -28.76 -7.85 -3.64
N LYS A 110 -28.74 -8.33 -2.39
CA LYS A 110 -29.79 -9.18 -1.82
C LYS A 110 -30.83 -8.32 -1.11
#